data_AF-A0AAE1YZM3-F1
#
_entry.id   AF-A0AAE1YZM3-F1
#
_cell.length_a   1.000
_cell.length_b   1.000
_cell.length_c   1.000
_cell.angle_alpha   90.00
_cell.angle_beta   90.00
_cell.angle_gamma   90.00
#
_symmetry.space_group_name_H-M   'P 1'
#
loop_
_entity.id
_entity.type
_entity.pdbx_description
1 polymer ?
#
loop_
_entity_poly.entity_id
_entity_poly.type
_entity_poly.pdbx_seq_one_letter_code
_entity_poly.pdbx_strand_id
1 'polypeptide(L)'
;MTSLIRKVWGSVVSRSGSSSASGHMSNPNPLSEHDRFLQMMYIQTSSTGEFDRIPIDIFMQILKILGPRESARARAVCKAWKFLVSDNRLWIYFLQNQPEPWDSVFFAETHLRSGYPLQVFPSQMHDLSFMHIYGQRVEVPGALIIDGGSGYCKYGWSKYSSPSGRSATFLEFGNIESPMPSRLRHFFSTICNRMQVKTSTQPIVVSIPLCHYDNTESAKSSRRQLKDAIYSTLFDMNVPAVCAINQATLALFAARRTSGIVVNVGFHQTSVVPILHGKVMHEVGVEVVGMGALKLTGFLRDRMQQNNIHFDSLYTVRTLKENLCYVALDYEAELSKDTQASFAVTSNNWFTLSKERFQTGEILFQPRIAGMQAMGLHQAVALCMDHCHDAELTGNDNWYKTVVLAGGTACLPGLAARLEKELYGLLPPSISSGIRVLPPPYGTDSAWYGAKLVSNLSTFPRSWCMTRKQFRHWSKRKLIW
;
A
#
# COMPACT_ATOMS: atom_id res chain seq x y z
N MET A 1 38.24 -16.29 -15.87
CA MET A 1 37.02 -17.03 -16.28
C MET A 1 37.32 -18.19 -17.24
N THR A 2 38.41 -18.16 -18.01
CA THR A 2 38.81 -19.20 -18.98
C THR A 2 39.42 -20.49 -18.40
N SER A 3 39.87 -20.52 -17.13
CA SER A 3 40.48 -21.73 -16.56
C SER A 3 39.50 -22.69 -15.84
N LEU A 4 38.35 -22.20 -15.35
CA LEU A 4 37.35 -23.03 -14.68
C LEU A 4 36.54 -23.88 -15.66
N ILE A 5 36.27 -23.34 -16.86
CA ILE A 5 35.47 -24.01 -17.90
C ILE A 5 36.19 -25.26 -18.44
N ARG A 6 37.53 -25.29 -18.39
CA ARG A 6 38.33 -26.42 -18.90
C ARG A 6 38.33 -27.65 -17.98
N LYS A 7 38.12 -27.47 -16.67
CA LYS A 7 38.13 -28.58 -15.68
C LYS A 7 36.80 -29.34 -15.63
N VAL A 8 35.69 -28.70 -15.99
CA VAL A 8 34.36 -29.34 -15.97
C VAL A 8 34.15 -30.20 -17.23
N TRP A 9 34.77 -29.84 -18.36
CA TRP A 9 34.61 -30.52 -19.65
C TRP A 9 35.20 -31.95 -19.70
N GLY A 10 36.17 -32.28 -18.82
CA GLY A 10 36.82 -33.59 -18.82
C GLY A 10 35.98 -34.73 -18.20
N SER A 11 34.96 -34.41 -17.41
CA SER A 11 34.29 -35.42 -16.57
C SER A 11 32.97 -35.94 -17.13
N VAL A 12 32.44 -35.37 -18.22
CA VAL A 12 31.07 -35.64 -18.69
C VAL A 12 31.04 -36.43 -20.02
N VAL A 13 32.18 -36.62 -20.68
CA VAL A 13 32.28 -37.30 -21.98
C VAL A 13 32.27 -38.84 -21.86
N SER A 14 32.24 -39.42 -20.66
CA SER A 14 32.36 -40.88 -20.46
C SER A 14 31.06 -41.66 -20.33
N ARG A 15 29.89 -41.09 -20.63
CA ARG A 15 28.61 -41.85 -20.61
C ARG A 15 27.74 -41.55 -21.82
N SER A 16 28.04 -42.27 -22.90
CA SER A 16 27.15 -42.53 -24.03
C SER A 16 26.09 -43.60 -23.68
N GLY A 17 24.93 -43.57 -24.34
CA GLY A 17 24.06 -44.76 -24.45
C GLY A 17 22.54 -44.54 -24.62
N SER A 18 22.10 -44.42 -25.88
CA SER A 18 20.89 -45.00 -26.52
C SER A 18 19.51 -45.10 -25.82
N SER A 19 18.45 -44.61 -26.49
CA SER A 19 17.35 -45.41 -27.11
C SER A 19 16.06 -44.59 -27.34
N SER A 20 15.17 -45.13 -28.16
CA SER A 20 14.17 -44.46 -29.01
C SER A 20 12.71 -44.89 -28.76
N ALA A 21 11.77 -44.01 -29.18
CA ALA A 21 10.47 -44.28 -29.86
C ALA A 21 9.10 -44.12 -29.12
N SER A 22 8.19 -43.39 -29.82
CA SER A 22 6.69 -43.42 -29.94
C SER A 22 5.79 -43.37 -28.69
N GLY A 23 4.63 -42.69 -28.58
CA GLY A 23 3.75 -41.91 -29.46
C GLY A 23 2.27 -42.11 -29.01
N HIS A 24 1.48 -41.04 -28.75
CA HIS A 24 0.01 -40.87 -28.94
C HIS A 24 -0.62 -39.76 -28.05
N MET A 25 -1.55 -38.98 -28.64
CA MET A 25 -2.19 -37.75 -28.13
C MET A 25 -3.63 -37.97 -27.59
N SER A 26 -4.06 -37.17 -26.61
CA SER A 26 -5.45 -36.62 -26.50
C SER A 26 -5.58 -35.43 -25.50
N ASN A 27 -6.17 -34.32 -25.99
CA ASN A 27 -6.56 -32.97 -25.46
C ASN A 27 -7.29 -32.83 -24.08
N PRO A 28 -7.63 -31.61 -23.55
CA PRO A 28 -7.02 -30.25 -23.63
C PRO A 28 -6.97 -29.45 -22.26
N ASN A 29 -6.28 -28.28 -22.29
CA ASN A 29 -6.09 -27.18 -21.27
C ASN A 29 -4.85 -27.32 -20.34
N PRO A 30 -4.15 -26.24 -19.90
CA PRO A 30 -4.19 -24.79 -20.21
C PRO A 30 -2.87 -24.25 -20.82
N LEU A 31 -2.93 -23.28 -21.75
CA LEU A 31 -1.86 -22.91 -22.72
C LEU A 31 -1.38 -24.14 -23.51
N SER A 32 -1.74 -24.21 -24.80
CA SER A 32 -1.56 -25.43 -25.57
C SER A 32 -0.09 -25.90 -25.54
N GLU A 33 0.14 -27.20 -25.31
CA GLU A 33 1.46 -27.81 -25.53
C GLU A 33 1.99 -27.47 -26.93
N HIS A 34 1.09 -27.23 -27.88
CA HIS A 34 1.39 -26.76 -29.23
C HIS A 34 2.13 -25.42 -29.26
N ASP A 35 1.81 -24.45 -28.40
CA ASP A 35 2.54 -23.18 -28.31
C ASP A 35 3.92 -23.36 -27.67
N ARG A 36 4.04 -24.21 -26.64
CA ARG A 36 5.35 -24.60 -26.08
C ARG A 36 6.18 -25.40 -27.09
N PHE A 37 5.55 -26.24 -27.89
CA PHE A 37 6.17 -27.06 -28.92
C PHE A 37 6.60 -26.19 -30.11
N LEU A 38 5.80 -25.21 -30.52
CA LEU A 38 6.16 -24.20 -31.51
C LEU A 38 7.28 -23.29 -31.01
N GLN A 39 7.28 -22.94 -29.72
CA GLN A 39 8.33 -22.14 -29.09
C GLN A 39 9.63 -22.94 -28.88
N MET A 40 9.56 -24.22 -28.53
CA MET A 40 10.70 -25.15 -28.55
C MET A 40 11.21 -25.42 -29.96
N MET A 41 10.32 -25.59 -30.96
CA MET A 41 10.71 -25.74 -32.36
C MET A 41 11.34 -24.47 -32.92
N TYR A 42 10.87 -23.28 -32.53
CA TYR A 42 11.51 -22.00 -32.89
C TYR A 42 12.91 -21.87 -32.27
N ILE A 43 13.08 -22.27 -31.01
CA ILE A 43 14.41 -22.34 -30.38
C ILE A 43 15.30 -23.36 -31.13
N GLN A 44 14.78 -24.53 -31.52
CA GLN A 44 15.54 -25.51 -32.31
C GLN A 44 16.00 -24.99 -33.68
N THR A 45 15.26 -24.06 -34.31
CA THR A 45 15.72 -23.42 -35.57
C THR A 45 16.76 -22.31 -35.37
N SER A 46 17.01 -21.88 -34.13
CA SER A 46 17.98 -20.82 -33.82
C SER A 46 19.07 -21.34 -32.89
N SER A 47 20.27 -21.52 -33.44
CA SER A 47 21.42 -22.01 -32.70
C SER A 47 21.94 -20.97 -31.70
N THR A 48 22.19 -21.39 -30.47
CA THR A 48 22.99 -20.69 -29.46
C THR A 48 24.50 -20.97 -29.61
N GLY A 49 24.89 -21.73 -30.63
CA GLY A 49 26.27 -22.14 -30.93
C GLY A 49 26.70 -23.33 -30.08
N GLU A 50 27.90 -23.26 -29.50
CA GLU A 50 28.42 -24.30 -28.59
C GLU A 50 27.52 -24.55 -27.36
N PHE A 51 26.63 -23.62 -27.05
CA PHE A 51 25.66 -23.73 -25.96
C PHE A 51 24.46 -24.61 -26.29
N ASP A 52 24.27 -25.04 -27.56
CA ASP A 52 23.17 -25.94 -27.94
C ASP A 52 23.27 -27.31 -27.24
N ARG A 53 24.45 -27.65 -26.72
CA ARG A 53 24.72 -28.87 -25.95
C ARG A 53 24.33 -28.75 -24.47
N ILE A 54 23.98 -27.54 -24.00
CA ILE A 54 23.65 -27.28 -22.59
C ILE A 54 22.13 -27.29 -22.43
N PRO A 55 21.57 -28.06 -21.48
CA PRO A 55 20.14 -28.02 -21.20
C PRO A 55 19.66 -26.60 -20.85
N ILE A 56 18.48 -26.24 -21.32
CA ILE A 56 17.96 -24.88 -21.19
C ILE A 56 17.86 -24.39 -19.74
N ASP A 57 17.58 -25.31 -18.82
CA ASP A 57 17.47 -25.01 -17.40
C ASP A 57 18.84 -24.61 -16.82
N ILE A 58 19.91 -25.27 -17.25
CA ILE A 58 21.29 -24.94 -16.85
C ILE A 58 21.67 -23.58 -17.44
N PHE A 59 21.31 -23.32 -18.71
CA PHE A 59 21.52 -22.02 -19.32
C PHE A 59 20.83 -20.90 -18.53
N MET A 60 19.58 -21.12 -18.12
CA MET A 60 18.84 -20.18 -17.28
C MET A 60 19.53 -19.94 -15.93
N GLN A 61 20.12 -20.98 -15.31
CA GLN A 61 20.92 -20.79 -14.09
C GLN A 61 22.19 -19.95 -14.35
N ILE A 62 22.85 -20.13 -15.49
CA ILE A 62 24.00 -19.30 -15.88
C ILE A 62 23.57 -17.84 -16.00
N LEU A 63 22.47 -17.54 -16.70
CA LEU A 63 21.95 -16.18 -16.82
C LEU A 63 21.60 -15.57 -15.45
N LYS A 64 20.98 -16.35 -14.55
CA LYS A 64 20.69 -15.90 -13.18
C LYS A 64 21.96 -15.51 -12.42
N ILE A 65 23.05 -16.25 -12.58
CA ILE A 65 24.34 -15.96 -11.92
C ILE A 65 25.02 -14.73 -12.54
N LEU A 66 24.92 -14.55 -13.87
CA LEU A 66 25.46 -13.37 -14.56
C LEU A 66 24.79 -12.06 -14.12
N GLY A 67 23.56 -12.16 -13.61
CA GLY A 67 22.79 -11.00 -13.17
C GLY A 67 22.12 -10.26 -14.32
N PRO A 68 21.29 -9.25 -14.00
CA PRO A 68 20.36 -8.63 -14.95
C PRO A 68 21.06 -7.86 -16.08
N ARG A 69 22.16 -7.16 -15.77
CA ARG A 69 22.88 -6.33 -16.73
C ARG A 69 23.56 -7.17 -17.82
N GLU A 70 24.33 -8.18 -17.41
CA GLU A 70 25.03 -9.04 -18.37
C GLU A 70 24.05 -9.96 -19.11
N SER A 71 23.00 -10.45 -18.43
CA SER A 71 21.90 -11.16 -19.10
C SER A 71 21.25 -10.31 -20.19
N ALA A 72 20.94 -9.04 -19.92
CA ALA A 72 20.37 -8.13 -20.92
C ALA A 72 21.28 -7.97 -22.14
N ARG A 73 22.60 -7.82 -21.93
CA ARG A 73 23.58 -7.67 -23.01
C ARG A 73 23.66 -8.91 -23.89
N ALA A 74 23.50 -10.08 -23.31
CA ALA A 74 23.55 -11.34 -24.02
C ALA A 74 22.45 -11.49 -25.08
N ARG A 75 21.38 -10.68 -25.00
CA ARG A 75 20.36 -10.52 -26.06
C ARG A 75 20.95 -10.18 -27.43
N ALA A 76 22.08 -9.47 -27.47
CA ALA A 76 22.72 -9.04 -28.72
C ALA A 76 23.50 -10.16 -29.43
N VAL A 77 23.69 -11.32 -28.80
CA VAL A 77 24.52 -12.42 -29.33
C VAL A 77 23.87 -13.05 -30.57
N CYS A 78 22.66 -13.58 -30.45
CA CYS A 78 21.89 -14.11 -31.57
C CYS A 78 20.38 -14.16 -31.24
N LYS A 79 19.55 -14.58 -32.21
CA LYS A 79 18.09 -14.70 -32.04
C LYS A 79 17.70 -15.66 -30.89
N ALA A 80 18.42 -16.76 -30.73
CA ALA A 80 18.16 -17.76 -29.70
C ALA A 80 18.41 -17.18 -28.29
N TRP A 81 19.57 -16.53 -28.10
CA TRP A 81 19.87 -15.82 -26.85
C TRP A 81 18.86 -14.71 -26.57
N LYS A 82 18.44 -13.95 -27.60
CA LYS A 82 17.39 -12.94 -27.44
C LYS A 82 16.09 -13.55 -26.93
N PHE A 83 15.72 -14.71 -27.42
CA PHE A 83 14.52 -15.42 -26.97
C PHE A 83 14.63 -15.83 -25.49
N LEU A 84 15.73 -16.48 -25.11
CA LEU A 84 15.98 -16.93 -23.73
C LEU A 84 16.08 -15.80 -22.73
N VAL A 85 16.81 -14.75 -23.08
CA VAL A 85 16.93 -13.55 -22.24
C VAL A 85 15.60 -12.83 -22.11
N SER A 86 14.68 -12.95 -23.07
CA SER A 86 13.36 -12.32 -22.97
C SER A 86 12.36 -13.12 -22.13
N ASP A 87 12.75 -14.31 -21.63
CA ASP A 87 11.89 -15.16 -20.80
C ASP A 87 11.56 -14.49 -19.46
N ASN A 88 10.26 -14.35 -19.18
CA ASN A 88 9.78 -13.71 -17.95
C ASN A 88 10.27 -14.40 -16.68
N ARG A 89 10.51 -15.71 -16.68
CA ARG A 89 11.01 -16.46 -15.51
C ARG A 89 12.36 -15.94 -15.03
N LEU A 90 13.21 -15.48 -15.95
CA LEU A 90 14.52 -14.89 -15.62
C LEU A 90 14.35 -13.56 -14.90
N TRP A 91 13.50 -12.68 -15.41
CA TRP A 91 13.33 -11.33 -14.87
C TRP A 91 12.49 -11.30 -13.61
N ILE A 92 11.51 -12.21 -13.49
CA ILE A 92 10.80 -12.47 -12.23
C ILE A 92 11.81 -12.89 -11.16
N TYR A 93 12.74 -13.80 -11.47
CA TYR A 93 13.81 -14.17 -10.54
C TYR A 93 14.64 -12.96 -10.11
N PHE A 94 15.05 -12.08 -11.03
CA PHE A 94 15.81 -10.88 -10.65
C PHE A 94 15.01 -9.91 -9.77
N LEU A 95 13.71 -9.74 -10.02
CA LEU A 95 12.84 -8.92 -9.19
C LEU A 95 12.59 -9.54 -7.81
N GLN A 96 12.49 -10.87 -7.71
CA GLN A 96 12.35 -11.59 -6.45
C GLN A 96 13.57 -11.46 -5.53
N ASN A 97 14.76 -11.22 -6.11
CA ASN A 97 16.00 -11.03 -5.36
C ASN A 97 16.28 -9.55 -5.02
N GLN A 98 15.30 -8.65 -5.23
CA GLN A 98 15.39 -7.26 -4.77
C GLN A 98 14.91 -7.12 -3.32
N PRO A 99 15.28 -6.04 -2.60
CA PRO A 99 14.82 -5.82 -1.22
C PRO A 99 13.29 -5.66 -1.07
N GLU A 100 12.60 -5.30 -2.15
CA GLU A 100 11.14 -5.12 -2.15
C GLU A 100 10.43 -6.46 -2.35
N PRO A 101 9.39 -6.80 -1.55
CA PRO A 101 8.69 -8.07 -1.67
C PRO A 101 8.09 -8.28 -3.07
N TRP A 102 8.33 -9.45 -3.67
CA TRP A 102 7.88 -9.79 -5.02
C TRP A 102 6.38 -9.59 -5.22
N ASP A 103 5.55 -10.07 -4.28
CA ASP A 103 4.10 -9.93 -4.37
C ASP A 103 3.64 -8.47 -4.49
N SER A 104 4.35 -7.55 -3.84
CA SER A 104 4.05 -6.12 -3.88
C SER A 104 4.46 -5.51 -5.22
N VAL A 105 5.62 -5.90 -5.75
CA VAL A 105 6.06 -5.51 -7.10
C VAL A 105 5.09 -6.05 -8.15
N PHE A 106 4.75 -7.33 -8.07
CA PHE A 106 3.84 -7.99 -8.97
C PHE A 106 2.46 -7.33 -8.94
N PHE A 107 1.87 -7.15 -7.75
CA PHE A 107 0.60 -6.44 -7.59
C PHE A 107 0.64 -5.04 -8.22
N ALA A 108 1.67 -4.25 -7.91
CA ALA A 108 1.78 -2.89 -8.41
C ALA A 108 1.86 -2.87 -9.95
N GLU A 109 2.72 -3.68 -10.56
CA GLU A 109 2.91 -3.69 -12.01
C GLU A 109 1.74 -4.27 -12.79
N THR A 110 0.94 -5.14 -12.16
CA THR A 110 -0.24 -5.75 -12.80
C THR A 110 -1.51 -4.92 -12.61
N HIS A 111 -1.67 -4.19 -11.51
CA HIS A 111 -2.92 -3.51 -11.16
C HIS A 111 -2.85 -1.98 -11.16
N LEU A 112 -1.67 -1.40 -10.94
CA LEU A 112 -1.50 0.05 -10.74
C LEU A 112 -0.73 0.74 -11.88
N ARG A 113 -0.09 -0.04 -12.77
CA ARG A 113 0.80 0.46 -13.84
C ARG A 113 0.11 1.46 -14.79
N SER A 114 -1.20 1.34 -15.02
CA SER A 114 -1.94 2.22 -15.93
C SER A 114 -2.07 3.66 -15.44
N GLY A 115 -1.92 3.92 -14.14
CA GLY A 115 -2.30 5.22 -13.57
C GLY A 115 -3.78 5.31 -13.25
N TYR A 116 -4.21 6.50 -12.79
CA TYR A 116 -5.61 6.79 -12.46
C TYR A 116 -6.33 7.49 -13.64
N PRO A 117 -7.60 7.14 -13.95
CA PRO A 117 -8.40 6.07 -13.35
C PRO A 117 -7.82 4.68 -13.65
N LEU A 118 -7.93 3.76 -12.69
CA LEU A 118 -7.47 2.37 -12.88
C LEU A 118 -8.30 1.72 -13.99
N GLN A 119 -7.67 0.92 -14.84
CA GLN A 119 -8.39 0.17 -15.87
C GLN A 119 -9.17 -0.99 -15.22
N VAL A 120 -10.48 -1.02 -15.46
CA VAL A 120 -11.43 -1.98 -14.85
C VAL A 120 -11.29 -3.39 -15.44
N PHE A 121 -10.80 -3.47 -16.68
CA PHE A 121 -10.46 -4.73 -17.32
C PHE A 121 -8.97 -4.70 -17.63
N PRO A 122 -8.17 -5.65 -17.13
CA PRO A 122 -6.88 -5.89 -17.77
C PRO A 122 -7.23 -6.30 -19.19
N SER A 123 -7.01 -5.41 -20.17
CA SER A 123 -7.02 -5.80 -21.57
C SER A 123 -6.10 -7.01 -21.68
N GLN A 124 -6.70 -8.20 -21.94
CA GLN A 124 -6.08 -9.53 -22.02
C GLN A 124 -4.60 -9.49 -21.65
N MET A 125 -4.23 -9.68 -20.36
CA MET A 125 -2.86 -9.47 -19.83
C MET A 125 -1.82 -9.37 -20.95
N HIS A 126 -1.67 -8.19 -21.55
CA HIS A 126 -0.81 -8.08 -22.72
C HIS A 126 0.55 -8.53 -22.23
N ASP A 127 1.11 -9.60 -22.79
CA ASP A 127 2.28 -10.33 -22.28
C ASP A 127 3.23 -9.38 -21.57
N LEU A 128 3.09 -9.29 -20.23
CA LEU A 128 3.85 -8.31 -19.47
C LEU A 128 5.29 -8.76 -19.57
N SER A 129 6.08 -7.99 -20.30
CA SER A 129 7.50 -8.30 -20.40
C SER A 129 8.20 -7.80 -19.14
N PHE A 130 8.47 -8.72 -18.22
CA PHE A 130 9.16 -8.43 -16.97
C PHE A 130 10.60 -7.94 -17.21
N MET A 131 11.18 -8.26 -18.36
CA MET A 131 12.41 -7.61 -18.84
C MET A 131 12.25 -6.10 -18.97
N HIS A 132 11.22 -5.65 -19.69
CA HIS A 132 10.97 -4.23 -19.89
C HIS A 132 10.56 -3.55 -18.58
N ILE A 133 9.76 -4.21 -17.75
CA ILE A 133 9.40 -3.71 -16.42
C ILE A 133 10.67 -3.51 -15.57
N TYR A 134 11.55 -4.51 -15.51
CA TYR A 134 12.81 -4.40 -14.78
C TYR A 134 13.63 -3.21 -15.27
N GLY A 135 13.87 -3.13 -16.59
CA GLY A 135 14.63 -2.04 -17.19
C GLY A 135 14.02 -0.66 -16.89
N GLN A 136 12.70 -0.54 -17.00
CA GLN A 136 11.98 0.69 -16.68
C GLN A 136 12.10 1.06 -15.19
N ARG A 137 11.91 0.11 -14.26
CA ARG A 137 12.00 0.36 -12.81
C ARG A 137 13.37 0.85 -12.36
N VAL A 138 14.45 0.38 -13.01
CA VAL A 138 15.82 0.85 -12.73
C VAL A 138 15.98 2.33 -13.06
N GLU A 139 15.30 2.82 -14.10
CA GLU A 139 15.34 4.22 -14.53
C GLU A 139 14.37 5.12 -13.73
N VAL A 140 13.47 4.54 -12.91
CA VAL A 140 12.51 5.32 -12.13
C VAL A 140 13.24 6.13 -11.06
N PRO A 141 13.18 7.47 -11.10
CA PRO A 141 13.89 8.31 -10.15
C PRO A 141 13.29 8.17 -8.74
N GLY A 142 14.09 8.46 -7.72
CA GLY A 142 13.61 8.55 -6.35
C GLY A 142 12.64 9.73 -6.18
N ALA A 143 11.39 9.45 -5.86
CA ALA A 143 10.41 10.47 -5.45
C ALA A 143 10.48 10.73 -3.94
N LEU A 144 10.24 11.99 -3.53
CA LEU A 144 9.96 12.33 -2.13
C LEU A 144 8.50 12.02 -1.82
N ILE A 145 8.25 11.21 -0.80
CA ILE A 145 6.91 10.87 -0.32
C ILE A 145 6.63 11.72 0.92
N ILE A 146 5.44 12.33 0.96
CA ILE A 146 4.92 13.11 2.08
C ILE A 146 3.52 12.58 2.42
N ASP A 147 3.43 11.76 3.46
CA ASP A 147 2.16 11.26 3.99
C ASP A 147 1.60 12.21 5.06
N GLY A 148 0.71 13.12 4.67
CA GLY A 148 0.15 14.16 5.55
C GLY A 148 -0.97 13.68 6.47
N GLY A 149 -0.80 12.54 7.14
CA GLY A 149 -1.79 11.97 8.06
C GLY A 149 -2.25 12.95 9.16
N SER A 150 -3.42 12.69 9.76
CA SER A 150 -4.08 13.64 10.68
C SER A 150 -3.41 13.84 12.05
N GLY A 151 -2.58 12.90 12.51
CA GLY A 151 -1.80 13.08 13.74
C GLY A 151 -0.36 13.52 13.48
N TYR A 152 0.29 12.88 12.51
CA TYR A 152 1.65 13.19 12.11
C TYR A 152 1.78 13.05 10.60
N CYS A 153 2.59 13.93 10.04
CA CYS A 153 3.15 13.72 8.73
C CYS A 153 4.30 12.71 8.83
N LYS A 154 4.40 11.80 7.86
CA LYS A 154 5.62 11.01 7.61
C LYS A 154 6.21 11.41 6.27
N TYR A 155 7.52 11.52 6.19
CA TYR A 155 8.18 11.86 4.94
C TYR A 155 9.45 11.02 4.75
N GLY A 156 9.81 10.77 3.50
CA GLY A 156 10.98 9.97 3.16
C GLY A 156 11.09 9.68 1.67
N TRP A 157 12.18 9.04 1.27
CA TRP A 157 12.40 8.67 -0.12
C TRP A 157 11.67 7.37 -0.48
N SER A 158 11.06 7.34 -1.66
CA SER A 158 10.44 6.14 -2.25
C SER A 158 11.39 4.93 -2.37
N LYS A 159 12.69 5.17 -2.49
CA LYS A 159 13.69 4.08 -2.56
C LYS A 159 14.05 3.51 -1.19
N TYR A 160 13.67 4.16 -0.08
CA TYR A 160 13.98 3.68 1.27
C TYR A 160 12.97 2.66 1.76
N SER A 161 13.36 1.81 2.70
CA SER A 161 12.47 0.82 3.31
C SER A 161 11.39 1.47 4.17
N SER A 162 11.70 2.57 4.88
CA SER A 162 10.77 3.24 5.79
C SER A 162 10.79 4.77 5.62
N PRO A 163 9.83 5.50 6.21
CA PRO A 163 9.92 6.96 6.30
C PRO A 163 11.23 7.40 6.96
N SER A 164 11.78 8.53 6.48
CA SER A 164 13.01 9.15 7.02
C SER A 164 12.73 9.96 8.28
N GLY A 165 11.51 10.44 8.46
CA GLY A 165 11.14 11.23 9.63
C GLY A 165 9.65 11.46 9.76
N ARG A 166 9.28 12.07 10.90
CA ARG A 166 7.92 12.49 11.22
C ARG A 166 7.90 13.98 11.56
N SER A 167 6.80 14.65 11.27
CA SER A 167 6.56 16.04 11.67
C SER A 167 5.10 16.24 12.06
N ALA A 168 4.77 17.42 12.60
CA ALA A 168 3.38 17.85 12.69
C ALA A 168 2.71 17.78 11.31
N THR A 169 1.42 17.45 11.29
CA THR A 169 0.61 17.37 10.06
C THR A 169 0.40 18.76 9.46
N PHE A 170 0.27 18.86 8.14
CA PHE A 170 0.04 20.16 7.50
C PHE A 170 -1.31 20.78 7.86
N LEU A 171 -2.27 20.00 8.38
CA LEU A 171 -3.53 20.52 8.91
C LEU A 171 -3.33 21.41 10.15
N GLU A 172 -2.30 21.10 10.94
CA GLU A 172 -1.97 21.75 12.21
C GLU A 172 -0.60 22.47 12.15
N PHE A 173 0.02 22.54 10.97
CA PHE A 173 1.36 23.12 10.81
C PHE A 173 1.30 24.64 10.68
N GLY A 174 2.12 25.31 11.49
CA GLY A 174 2.20 26.77 11.54
C GLY A 174 1.00 27.40 12.27
N ASN A 175 0.86 28.73 12.20
CA ASN A 175 -0.30 29.41 12.75
C ASN A 175 -1.55 29.07 11.93
N ILE A 176 -2.53 28.39 12.54
CA ILE A 176 -3.77 27.93 11.91
C ILE A 176 -4.59 29.09 11.30
N GLU A 177 -4.43 30.30 11.83
CA GLU A 177 -5.07 31.53 11.32
C GLU A 177 -4.49 31.97 9.97
N SER A 178 -3.30 31.49 9.60
CA SER A 178 -2.68 31.82 8.32
C SER A 178 -3.40 31.14 7.14
N PRO A 179 -3.47 31.81 5.97
CA PRO A 179 -4.04 31.21 4.76
C PRO A 179 -3.41 29.86 4.42
N MET A 180 -4.25 28.90 4.01
CA MET A 180 -3.82 27.53 3.68
C MET A 180 -2.63 27.47 2.69
N PRO A 181 -2.58 28.26 1.60
CA PRO A 181 -1.44 28.21 0.67
C PRO A 181 -0.10 28.58 1.33
N SER A 182 -0.10 29.58 2.21
CA SER A 182 1.09 30.00 2.95
C SER A 182 1.55 28.91 3.92
N ARG A 183 0.61 28.26 4.62
CA ARG A 183 0.90 27.12 5.49
C ARG A 183 1.45 25.93 4.73
N LEU A 184 0.83 25.56 3.61
CA LEU A 184 1.31 24.49 2.74
C LEU A 184 2.72 24.78 2.21
N ARG A 185 3.00 26.03 1.78
CA ARG A 185 4.33 26.42 1.31
C ARG A 185 5.37 26.28 2.41
N HIS A 186 5.06 26.78 3.61
CA HIS A 186 5.97 26.68 4.75
C HIS A 186 6.21 25.21 5.15
N PHE A 187 5.15 24.41 5.17
CA PHE A 187 5.21 22.98 5.45
C PHE A 187 6.09 22.23 4.44
N PHE A 188 5.78 22.33 3.14
CA PHE A 188 6.54 21.62 2.11
C PHE A 188 8.00 22.09 2.05
N SER A 189 8.25 23.39 2.21
CA SER A 189 9.61 23.93 2.28
C SER A 189 10.39 23.33 3.46
N THR A 190 9.76 23.24 4.63
CA THR A 190 10.35 22.63 5.83
C THR A 190 10.72 21.17 5.57
N ILE A 191 9.82 20.38 4.98
CA ILE A 191 10.10 18.96 4.67
C ILE A 191 11.22 18.83 3.63
N CYS A 192 11.17 19.61 2.54
CA CYS A 192 12.20 19.58 1.51
C CYS A 192 13.57 19.98 2.05
N ASN A 193 13.64 20.99 2.93
CA ASN A 193 14.89 21.41 3.58
C ASN A 193 15.45 20.31 4.49
N ARG A 194 14.60 19.66 5.30
CA ARG A 194 15.02 18.53 6.16
C ARG A 194 15.53 17.35 5.36
N MET A 195 14.94 17.09 4.20
CA MET A 195 15.34 16.02 3.28
C MET A 195 16.47 16.45 2.32
N GLN A 196 16.95 17.70 2.41
CA GLN A 196 17.97 18.29 1.55
C GLN A 196 17.64 18.15 0.04
N VAL A 197 16.36 18.32 -0.30
CA VAL A 197 15.85 18.14 -1.67
C VAL A 197 15.84 19.46 -2.41
N LYS A 198 16.51 19.51 -3.56
CA LYS A 198 16.26 20.54 -4.56
C LYS A 198 14.92 20.23 -5.24
N THR A 199 13.88 20.99 -4.93
CA THR A 199 12.51 20.73 -5.37
C THR A 199 12.36 20.62 -6.89
N SER A 200 13.22 21.27 -7.65
CA SER A 200 13.18 21.25 -9.12
C SER A 200 13.67 19.96 -9.79
N THR A 201 14.18 18.98 -9.04
CA THR A 201 14.84 17.81 -9.63
C THR A 201 14.03 16.53 -9.53
N GLN A 202 13.15 16.40 -8.54
CA GLN A 202 12.46 15.14 -8.24
C GLN A 202 10.94 15.31 -8.17
N PRO A 203 10.15 14.30 -8.58
CA PRO A 203 8.72 14.29 -8.34
C PRO A 203 8.41 14.14 -6.85
N ILE A 204 7.25 14.65 -6.43
CA ILE A 204 6.74 14.52 -5.06
C ILE A 204 5.43 13.75 -5.07
N VAL A 205 5.32 12.76 -4.18
CA VAL A 205 4.06 12.06 -3.88
C VAL A 205 3.50 12.59 -2.58
N VAL A 206 2.25 13.06 -2.60
CA VAL A 206 1.54 13.57 -1.43
C VAL A 206 0.31 12.71 -1.17
N SER A 207 0.23 12.19 0.05
CA SER A 207 -0.99 11.60 0.60
C SER A 207 -1.93 12.73 1.03
N ILE A 208 -3.10 12.80 0.43
CA ILE A 208 -4.14 13.76 0.79
C ILE A 208 -5.05 13.10 1.83
N PRO A 209 -5.24 13.70 3.02
CA PRO A 209 -6.22 13.21 3.99
C PRO A 209 -7.63 13.29 3.40
N LEU A 210 -8.48 12.34 3.79
CA LEU A 210 -9.91 12.46 3.53
C LEU A 210 -10.47 13.59 4.40
N CYS A 211 -10.73 14.73 3.77
CA CYS A 211 -11.44 15.86 4.34
C CYS A 211 -12.75 16.05 3.57
N HIS A 212 -13.82 16.42 4.27
CA HIS A 212 -15.17 16.56 3.71
C HIS A 212 -15.68 15.25 3.10
N TYR A 213 -16.53 14.53 3.83
CA TYR A 213 -16.89 13.14 3.52
C TYR A 213 -18.08 13.03 2.58
N ASP A 214 -19.00 13.98 2.71
CA ASP A 214 -20.27 14.01 1.98
C ASP A 214 -20.09 14.20 0.48
N ASN A 215 -21.13 13.80 -0.26
CA ASN A 215 -21.21 13.97 -1.71
C ASN A 215 -21.86 15.29 -2.15
N THR A 216 -21.98 16.27 -1.24
CA THR A 216 -22.53 17.61 -1.55
C THR A 216 -21.59 18.38 -2.48
N GLU A 217 -22.12 19.33 -3.25
CA GLU A 217 -21.31 20.19 -4.13
C GLU A 217 -20.30 21.04 -3.34
N SER A 218 -20.69 21.49 -2.15
CA SER A 218 -19.79 22.18 -1.21
C SER A 218 -18.59 21.29 -0.84
N ALA A 219 -18.85 20.06 -0.39
CA ALA A 219 -17.80 19.13 -0.02
C ALA A 219 -16.88 18.75 -1.20
N LYS A 220 -17.46 18.52 -2.40
CA LYS A 220 -16.69 18.32 -3.64
C LYS A 220 -15.80 19.53 -3.96
N SER A 221 -16.32 20.74 -3.80
CA SER A 221 -15.58 21.99 -4.01
C SER A 221 -14.41 22.10 -3.03
N SER A 222 -14.63 21.89 -1.73
CA SER A 222 -13.57 21.93 -0.71
C SER A 222 -12.45 20.91 -0.97
N ARG A 223 -12.80 19.66 -1.35
CA ARG A 223 -11.81 18.65 -1.76
C ARG A 223 -10.98 19.09 -2.97
N ARG A 224 -11.62 19.70 -3.96
CA ARG A 224 -10.94 20.24 -5.15
C ARG A 224 -10.03 21.42 -4.78
N GLN A 225 -10.50 22.35 -3.94
CA GLN A 225 -9.72 23.51 -3.48
C GLN A 225 -8.45 23.08 -2.73
N LEU A 226 -8.56 22.11 -1.80
CA LEU A 226 -7.38 21.58 -1.10
C LEU A 226 -6.37 20.97 -2.08
N LYS A 227 -6.84 20.16 -3.02
CA LYS A 227 -5.97 19.54 -4.04
C LYS A 227 -5.30 20.59 -4.94
N ASP A 228 -6.05 21.60 -5.36
CA ASP A 228 -5.56 22.69 -6.23
C ASP A 228 -4.56 23.59 -5.48
N ALA A 229 -4.76 23.82 -4.18
CA ALA A 229 -3.82 24.52 -3.32
C ALA A 229 -2.52 23.74 -3.15
N ILE A 230 -2.57 22.42 -2.95
CA ILE A 230 -1.39 21.56 -2.90
C ILE A 230 -0.61 21.61 -4.22
N TYR A 231 -1.30 21.44 -5.35
CA TYR A 231 -0.65 21.50 -6.67
C TYR A 231 -0.02 22.86 -6.94
N SER A 232 -0.77 23.96 -6.76
CA SER A 232 -0.26 25.32 -6.97
C SER A 232 0.99 25.56 -6.13
N THR A 233 0.93 25.25 -4.83
CA THR A 233 2.05 25.43 -3.90
C THR A 233 3.31 24.69 -4.36
N LEU A 234 3.19 23.39 -4.68
CA LEU A 234 4.34 22.58 -5.08
C LEU A 234 4.89 22.99 -6.45
N PHE A 235 4.04 23.35 -7.41
CA PHE A 235 4.51 23.85 -8.71
C PHE A 235 5.15 25.23 -8.61
N ASP A 236 4.73 26.09 -7.69
CA ASP A 236 5.40 27.37 -7.42
C ASP A 236 6.73 27.19 -6.67
N MET A 237 6.91 26.05 -6.00
CA MET A 237 8.21 25.58 -5.51
C MET A 237 9.04 24.88 -6.61
N ASN A 238 8.61 24.97 -7.87
CA ASN A 238 9.25 24.38 -9.06
C ASN A 238 9.31 22.85 -9.07
N VAL A 239 8.44 22.15 -8.34
CA VAL A 239 8.36 20.68 -8.41
C VAL A 239 7.98 20.25 -9.83
N PRO A 240 8.74 19.34 -10.48
CA PRO A 240 8.51 18.98 -11.88
C PRO A 240 7.20 18.22 -12.10
N ALA A 241 6.83 17.34 -11.16
CA ALA A 241 5.62 16.54 -11.22
C ALA A 241 5.13 16.17 -9.81
N VAL A 242 3.81 16.18 -9.62
CA VAL A 242 3.17 15.92 -8.32
C VAL A 242 2.17 14.78 -8.47
N CYS A 243 2.33 13.73 -7.69
CA CYS A 243 1.34 12.68 -7.52
C CYS A 243 0.56 12.96 -6.22
N ALA A 244 -0.75 13.12 -6.31
CA ALA A 244 -1.56 13.43 -5.15
C ALA A 244 -2.70 12.40 -5.04
N ILE A 245 -2.62 11.53 -4.04
CA ILE A 245 -3.51 10.37 -3.89
C ILE A 245 -4.10 10.38 -2.48
N ASN A 246 -5.34 9.93 -2.35
CA ASN A 246 -6.01 9.81 -1.07
C ASN A 246 -5.31 8.80 -0.14
N GLN A 247 -5.15 9.16 1.14
CA GLN A 247 -4.53 8.32 2.16
C GLN A 247 -5.17 6.92 2.27
N ALA A 248 -6.51 6.83 2.21
CA ALA A 248 -7.22 5.56 2.30
C ALA A 248 -6.92 4.67 1.08
N THR A 249 -6.94 5.24 -0.13
CA THR A 249 -6.55 4.53 -1.35
C THR A 249 -5.12 4.01 -1.28
N LEU A 250 -4.19 4.81 -0.76
CA LEU A 250 -2.81 4.36 -0.56
C LEU A 250 -2.70 3.21 0.45
N ALA A 251 -3.43 3.27 1.56
CA ALA A 251 -3.47 2.17 2.54
C ALA A 251 -4.04 0.89 1.92
N LEU A 252 -5.06 0.99 1.05
CA LEU A 252 -5.62 -0.14 0.30
C LEU A 252 -4.59 -0.75 -0.66
N PHE A 253 -3.82 0.09 -1.38
CA PHE A 253 -2.75 -0.37 -2.26
C PHE A 253 -1.63 -1.08 -1.49
N ALA A 254 -1.30 -0.59 -0.29
CA ALA A 254 -0.33 -1.25 0.58
C ALA A 254 -0.80 -2.65 1.04
N ALA A 255 -2.12 -2.85 1.15
CA ALA A 255 -2.74 -4.16 1.39
C ALA A 255 -2.90 -5.00 0.11
N ARG A 256 -2.29 -4.57 -1.01
CA ARG A 256 -2.34 -5.23 -2.33
C ARG A 256 -3.75 -5.41 -2.86
N ARG A 257 -4.58 -4.37 -2.72
CA ARG A 257 -5.97 -4.33 -3.19
C ARG A 257 -6.26 -3.04 -3.92
N THR A 258 -7.18 -3.09 -4.88
CA THR A 258 -7.71 -1.91 -5.58
C THR A 258 -9.16 -1.61 -5.20
N SER A 259 -9.85 -2.56 -4.58
CA SER A 259 -11.22 -2.43 -4.09
C SER A 259 -11.34 -3.00 -2.67
N GLY A 260 -12.22 -2.42 -1.86
CA GLY A 260 -12.44 -2.79 -0.46
C GLY A 260 -13.01 -1.63 0.34
N ILE A 261 -13.28 -1.88 1.62
CA ILE A 261 -13.59 -0.83 2.59
C ILE A 261 -12.33 -0.52 3.38
N VAL A 262 -11.94 0.75 3.46
CA VAL A 262 -10.83 1.19 4.32
C VAL A 262 -11.37 1.82 5.58
N VAL A 263 -10.97 1.30 6.73
CA VAL A 263 -11.30 1.86 8.05
C VAL A 263 -10.08 2.59 8.57
N ASN A 264 -10.05 3.91 8.39
CA ASN A 264 -8.96 4.75 8.82
C ASN A 264 -9.23 5.30 10.23
N VAL A 265 -8.62 4.69 11.25
CA VAL A 265 -8.71 5.11 12.65
C VAL A 265 -7.60 6.14 12.93
N GLY A 266 -7.91 7.39 12.60
CA GLY A 266 -6.99 8.53 12.65
C GLY A 266 -6.79 9.11 14.06
N PHE A 267 -6.16 10.28 14.12
CA PHE A 267 -5.89 10.96 15.38
C PHE A 267 -7.16 11.59 15.99
N HIS A 268 -7.92 12.32 15.18
CA HIS A 268 -9.14 13.02 15.62
C HIS A 268 -10.42 12.20 15.44
N GLN A 269 -10.50 11.41 14.35
CA GLN A 269 -11.71 10.70 13.97
C GLN A 269 -11.40 9.40 13.23
N THR A 270 -12.42 8.56 13.09
CA THR A 270 -12.41 7.34 12.30
C THR A 270 -13.30 7.51 11.08
N SER A 271 -12.81 7.10 9.91
CA SER A 271 -13.60 7.11 8.66
C SER A 271 -13.67 5.72 8.04
N VAL A 272 -14.84 5.31 7.60
CA VAL A 272 -15.11 4.06 6.86
C VAL A 272 -15.35 4.41 5.40
N VAL A 273 -14.45 3.97 4.52
CA VAL A 273 -14.31 4.51 3.17
C VAL A 273 -14.46 3.38 2.15
N PRO A 274 -15.60 3.26 1.45
CA PRO A 274 -15.75 2.31 0.37
C PRO A 274 -14.94 2.77 -0.84
N ILE A 275 -14.10 1.88 -1.36
CA ILE A 275 -13.23 2.13 -2.51
C ILE A 275 -13.45 1.03 -3.54
N LEU A 276 -13.73 1.42 -4.78
CA LEU A 276 -13.86 0.52 -5.93
C LEU A 276 -12.90 0.96 -7.03
N HIS A 277 -12.01 0.07 -7.44
CA HIS A 277 -10.99 0.33 -8.47
C HIS A 277 -10.18 1.61 -8.22
N GLY A 278 -9.77 1.82 -6.98
CA GLY A 278 -8.98 2.97 -6.52
C GLY A 278 -9.77 4.28 -6.40
N LYS A 279 -11.07 4.29 -6.73
CA LYS A 279 -11.97 5.45 -6.58
C LYS A 279 -12.75 5.34 -5.27
N VAL A 280 -12.77 6.42 -4.49
CA VAL A 280 -13.63 6.53 -3.31
C VAL A 280 -15.09 6.66 -3.77
N MET A 281 -15.95 5.79 -3.26
CA MET A 281 -17.36 5.69 -3.63
C MET A 281 -18.22 6.63 -2.79
N HIS A 282 -18.08 7.94 -3.00
CA HIS A 282 -18.86 8.95 -2.28
C HIS A 282 -20.38 8.83 -2.47
N GLU A 283 -20.84 8.19 -3.55
CA GLU A 283 -22.25 7.91 -3.80
C GLU A 283 -22.83 6.80 -2.90
N VAL A 284 -21.99 5.87 -2.46
CA VAL A 284 -22.33 4.86 -1.44
C VAL A 284 -22.35 5.48 -0.04
N GLY A 285 -21.48 6.48 0.19
CA GLY A 285 -21.33 7.17 1.46
C GLY A 285 -20.00 6.86 2.15
N VAL A 286 -19.50 7.82 2.91
CA VAL A 286 -18.29 7.65 3.74
C VAL A 286 -18.69 7.90 5.18
N GLU A 287 -18.74 6.84 5.98
CA GLU A 287 -19.16 6.94 7.38
C GLU A 287 -18.04 7.54 8.22
N VAL A 288 -18.40 8.41 9.16
CA VAL A 288 -17.44 9.08 10.04
C VAL A 288 -17.90 8.95 11.47
N VAL A 289 -17.01 8.43 12.30
CA VAL A 289 -17.22 8.32 13.73
C VAL A 289 -16.26 9.28 14.43
N GLY A 290 -16.78 10.12 15.33
CA GLY A 290 -16.03 11.12 16.11
C GLY A 290 -15.07 10.53 17.16
N MET A 291 -14.52 9.35 16.89
CA MET A 291 -13.58 8.63 17.73
C MET A 291 -12.26 8.47 17.01
N GLY A 292 -11.19 9.02 17.58
CA GLY A 292 -9.81 8.84 17.11
C GLY A 292 -8.87 8.59 18.27
N ALA A 293 -7.56 8.53 17.98
CA ALA A 293 -6.51 8.34 18.98
C ALA A 293 -6.60 9.32 20.17
N LEU A 294 -7.03 10.57 19.93
CA LEU A 294 -7.18 11.59 20.97
C LEU A 294 -8.19 11.17 22.04
N LYS A 295 -9.35 10.63 21.62
CA LYS A 295 -10.40 10.15 22.53
C LYS A 295 -9.94 8.92 23.32
N LEU A 296 -9.25 7.97 22.69
CA LEU A 296 -8.70 6.80 23.40
C LEU A 296 -7.64 7.20 24.42
N THR A 297 -6.76 8.15 24.07
CA THR A 297 -5.73 8.65 24.98
C THR A 297 -6.36 9.38 26.17
N GLY A 298 -7.40 10.19 25.93
CA GLY A 298 -8.16 10.85 26.99
C GLY A 298 -8.86 9.85 27.91
N PHE A 299 -9.50 8.81 27.36
CA PHE A 299 -10.14 7.79 28.17
C PHE A 299 -9.14 7.00 29.02
N LEU A 300 -7.98 6.61 28.47
CA LEU A 300 -6.92 5.96 29.24
C LEU A 300 -6.42 6.87 30.37
N ARG A 301 -6.20 8.15 30.08
CA ARG A 301 -5.81 9.16 31.09
C ARG A 301 -6.82 9.16 32.25
N ASP A 302 -8.11 9.23 31.94
CA ASP A 302 -9.15 9.31 32.96
C ASP A 302 -9.23 8.01 33.79
N ARG A 303 -9.04 6.85 33.16
CA ARG A 303 -8.95 5.56 33.88
C ARG A 303 -7.71 5.45 34.78
N MET A 304 -6.56 5.89 34.30
CA MET A 304 -5.34 5.94 35.10
C MET A 304 -5.52 6.84 36.34
N GLN A 305 -6.15 8.01 36.18
CA GLN A 305 -6.46 8.90 37.30
C GLN A 305 -7.43 8.27 38.31
N GLN A 306 -8.50 7.62 37.84
CA GLN A 306 -9.46 6.93 38.70
C GLN A 306 -8.81 5.81 39.53
N ASN A 307 -7.78 5.17 38.98
CA ASN A 307 -7.04 4.09 39.64
C ASN A 307 -5.76 4.58 40.35
N ASN A 308 -5.63 5.90 40.59
CA ASN A 308 -4.50 6.53 41.29
C ASN A 308 -3.11 6.24 40.66
N ILE A 309 -3.08 6.01 39.34
CA ILE A 309 -1.84 5.84 38.57
C ILE A 309 -1.37 7.24 38.14
N HIS A 310 -0.31 7.72 38.79
CA HIS A 310 0.24 9.05 38.57
C HIS A 310 1.11 9.07 37.32
N PHE A 311 0.96 10.08 36.47
CA PHE A 311 1.75 10.27 35.24
C PHE A 311 2.05 11.76 35.01
N ASP A 312 3.19 12.04 34.37
CA ASP A 312 3.68 13.42 34.22
C ASP A 312 3.07 14.16 33.02
N SER A 313 2.67 13.44 31.96
CA SER A 313 2.24 14.06 30.71
C SER A 313 1.32 13.18 29.86
N LEU A 314 0.61 13.80 28.91
CA LEU A 314 -0.16 13.07 27.88
C LEU A 314 0.72 12.23 26.96
N TYR A 315 2.00 12.59 26.80
CA TYR A 315 2.96 11.78 26.04
C TYR A 315 3.17 10.40 26.71
N THR A 316 3.25 10.37 28.05
CA THR A 316 3.33 9.15 28.84
C THR A 316 2.09 8.27 28.61
N VAL A 317 0.89 8.82 28.77
CA VAL A 317 -0.37 8.10 28.57
C VAL A 317 -0.47 7.53 27.16
N ARG A 318 -0.11 8.33 26.16
CA ARG A 318 -0.08 7.87 24.77
C ARG A 318 0.91 6.71 24.56
N THR A 319 2.10 6.82 25.12
CA THR A 319 3.13 5.77 25.02
C THR A 319 2.61 4.46 25.64
N LEU A 320 1.96 4.54 26.79
CA LEU A 320 1.33 3.37 27.42
C LEU A 320 0.20 2.81 26.56
N LYS A 321 -0.65 3.66 25.97
CA LYS A 321 -1.69 3.23 25.02
C LYS A 321 -1.09 2.47 23.83
N GLU A 322 0.00 2.96 23.26
CA GLU A 322 0.62 2.34 22.09
C GLU A 322 1.35 1.01 22.40
N ASN A 323 1.78 0.79 23.65
CA ASN A 323 2.57 -0.39 24.03
C ASN A 323 1.81 -1.41 24.90
N LEU A 324 0.79 -1.00 25.66
CA LEU A 324 0.08 -1.87 26.61
C LEU A 324 -1.39 -2.13 26.25
N CYS A 325 -2.06 -1.20 25.56
CA CYS A 325 -3.47 -1.36 25.24
C CYS A 325 -3.70 -2.31 24.05
N TYR A 326 -4.86 -2.94 24.04
CA TYR A 326 -5.30 -3.87 23.00
C TYR A 326 -6.83 -3.90 22.94
N VAL A 327 -7.38 -4.66 22.01
CA VAL A 327 -8.82 -4.92 21.89
C VAL A 327 -9.07 -6.39 22.23
N ALA A 328 -9.90 -6.63 23.25
CA ALA A 328 -10.31 -7.98 23.62
C ALA A 328 -11.28 -8.57 22.57
N LEU A 329 -11.14 -9.86 22.28
CA LEU A 329 -12.05 -10.59 21.38
C LEU A 329 -13.44 -10.79 22.00
N ASP A 330 -13.46 -10.99 23.32
CA ASP A 330 -14.67 -11.08 24.13
C ASP A 330 -14.45 -10.22 25.37
N TYR A 331 -15.14 -9.09 25.44
CA TYR A 331 -14.94 -8.10 26.49
C TYR A 331 -15.31 -8.64 27.87
N GLU A 332 -16.45 -9.34 27.98
CA GLU A 332 -16.96 -9.86 29.24
C GLU A 332 -16.06 -10.97 29.80
N ALA A 333 -15.61 -11.87 28.93
CA ALA A 333 -14.65 -12.91 29.34
C ALA A 333 -13.30 -12.31 29.79
N GLU A 334 -12.87 -11.20 29.18
CA GLU A 334 -11.60 -10.55 29.53
C GLU A 334 -11.65 -9.88 30.92
N LEU A 335 -12.81 -9.42 31.38
CA LEU A 335 -13.00 -8.81 32.71
C LEU A 335 -12.63 -9.74 33.88
N SER A 336 -12.65 -11.05 33.63
CA SER A 336 -12.38 -12.10 34.63
C SER A 336 -10.93 -12.60 34.62
N LYS A 337 -10.08 -12.11 33.71
CA LYS A 337 -8.68 -12.53 33.59
C LYS A 337 -7.75 -11.59 34.36
N ASP A 338 -6.57 -12.11 34.73
CA ASP A 338 -5.45 -11.26 35.10
C ASP A 338 -4.84 -10.67 33.83
N THR A 339 -5.05 -9.37 33.63
CA THR A 339 -4.58 -8.63 32.46
C THR A 339 -3.44 -7.67 32.81
N GLN A 340 -2.78 -7.85 33.96
CA GLN A 340 -1.70 -6.95 34.36
C GLN A 340 -0.52 -7.01 33.38
N ALA A 341 0.00 -5.84 32.99
CA ALA A 341 1.27 -5.73 32.28
C ALA A 341 1.95 -4.39 32.57
N SER A 342 3.27 -4.40 32.52
CA SER A 342 4.09 -3.23 32.83
C SER A 342 4.91 -2.77 31.63
N PHE A 343 5.14 -1.47 31.52
CA PHE A 343 5.99 -0.86 30.49
C PHE A 343 6.80 0.30 31.07
N ALA A 344 8.08 0.37 30.69
CA ALA A 344 8.97 1.46 31.04
C ALA A 344 8.90 2.57 29.98
N VAL A 345 8.33 3.73 30.32
CA VAL A 345 8.25 4.88 29.40
C VAL A 345 9.62 5.56 29.26
N THR A 346 10.36 5.63 30.37
CA THR A 346 11.78 5.98 30.42
C THR A 346 12.49 4.91 31.25
N SER A 347 13.83 4.87 31.24
CA SER A 347 14.61 3.83 31.91
C SER A 347 14.24 3.58 33.38
N ASN A 348 13.71 4.61 34.06
CA ASN A 348 13.41 4.57 35.49
C ASN A 348 11.91 4.79 35.81
N ASN A 349 11.02 4.83 34.81
CA ASN A 349 9.59 5.12 35.03
C ASN A 349 8.70 3.99 34.50
N TRP A 350 8.38 3.04 35.39
CA TRP A 350 7.55 1.87 35.11
C TRP A 350 6.09 2.13 35.45
N PHE A 351 5.22 1.78 34.51
CA PHE A 351 3.79 1.83 34.70
C PHE A 351 3.22 0.44 34.59
N THR A 352 2.27 0.12 35.45
CA THR A 352 1.53 -1.14 35.41
C THR A 352 0.07 -0.84 35.16
N LEU A 353 -0.48 -1.41 34.08
CA LEU A 353 -1.89 -1.32 33.73
C LEU A 353 -2.52 -2.72 33.81
N SER A 354 -3.82 -2.78 34.08
CA SER A 354 -4.60 -4.01 34.17
C SER A 354 -5.79 -3.95 33.21
N LYS A 355 -7.00 -3.67 33.70
CA LYS A 355 -8.25 -3.60 32.91
C LYS A 355 -8.26 -2.41 31.96
N GLU A 356 -7.55 -1.34 32.29
CA GLU A 356 -7.43 -0.15 31.45
C GLU A 356 -6.92 -0.51 30.04
N ARG A 357 -6.06 -1.52 29.94
CA ARG A 357 -5.44 -1.97 28.68
C ARG A 357 -6.47 -2.30 27.61
N PHE A 358 -7.47 -3.13 27.93
CA PHE A 358 -8.50 -3.53 26.97
C PHE A 358 -9.75 -2.64 27.02
N GLN A 359 -10.06 -2.03 28.18
CA GLN A 359 -11.15 -1.07 28.29
C GLN A 359 -10.93 0.16 27.39
N THR A 360 -9.68 0.61 27.23
CA THR A 360 -9.36 1.70 26.29
C THR A 360 -9.68 1.33 24.83
N GLY A 361 -9.47 0.07 24.44
CA GLY A 361 -9.84 -0.42 23.10
C GLY A 361 -11.37 -0.58 22.95
N GLU A 362 -12.06 -0.96 24.03
CA GLU A 362 -13.50 -1.23 24.00
C GLU A 362 -14.33 -0.01 23.62
N ILE A 363 -13.86 1.22 23.88
CA ILE A 363 -14.61 2.43 23.51
C ILE A 363 -14.82 2.54 21.99
N LEU A 364 -14.01 1.86 21.17
CA LEU A 364 -14.23 1.76 19.73
C LEU A 364 -15.50 0.98 19.39
N PHE A 365 -15.90 0.03 20.23
CA PHE A 365 -17.08 -0.82 20.05
C PHE A 365 -18.26 -0.32 20.88
N GLN A 366 -18.01 0.15 22.10
CA GLN A 366 -19.00 0.66 23.03
C GLN A 366 -18.66 2.10 23.46
N PRO A 367 -18.89 3.12 22.62
CA PRO A 367 -18.49 4.50 22.93
C PRO A 367 -19.15 5.06 24.20
N ARG A 368 -20.33 4.53 24.55
CA ARG A 368 -21.12 4.93 25.71
C ARG A 368 -20.39 4.78 27.04
N ILE A 369 -19.48 3.81 27.18
CA ILE A 369 -18.70 3.61 28.41
C ILE A 369 -17.73 4.77 28.70
N ALA A 370 -17.43 5.57 27.68
CA ALA A 370 -16.66 6.80 27.76
C ALA A 370 -17.54 8.06 27.73
N GLY A 371 -18.86 7.92 27.95
CA GLY A 371 -19.82 9.01 27.91
C GLY A 371 -20.09 9.57 26.50
N MET A 372 -19.72 8.86 25.45
CA MET A 372 -19.89 9.32 24.07
C MET A 372 -21.18 8.79 23.44
N GLN A 373 -21.98 9.69 22.86
CA GLN A 373 -23.15 9.35 22.04
C GLN A 373 -22.73 9.21 20.58
N ALA A 374 -22.06 8.11 20.26
CA ALA A 374 -21.62 7.78 18.90
C ALA A 374 -21.88 6.29 18.61
N MET A 375 -21.96 5.95 17.32
CA MET A 375 -22.02 4.55 16.90
C MET A 375 -20.68 3.84 17.15
N GLY A 376 -20.74 2.54 17.45
CA GLY A 376 -19.56 1.69 17.50
C GLY A 376 -18.93 1.50 16.12
N LEU A 377 -17.64 1.18 16.09
CA LEU A 377 -16.88 0.95 14.86
C LEU A 377 -17.49 -0.15 14.00
N HIS A 378 -17.86 -1.27 14.61
CA HIS A 378 -18.50 -2.40 13.94
C HIS A 378 -19.83 -2.01 13.29
N GLN A 379 -20.63 -1.17 13.95
CA GLN A 379 -21.88 -0.64 13.41
C GLN A 379 -21.62 0.28 12.21
N ALA A 380 -20.60 1.13 12.26
CA ALA A 380 -20.24 2.02 11.14
C ALA A 380 -19.77 1.24 9.91
N VAL A 381 -19.01 0.17 10.13
CA VAL A 381 -18.53 -0.69 9.05
C VAL A 381 -19.67 -1.51 8.45
N ALA A 382 -20.55 -2.05 9.28
CA ALA A 382 -21.72 -2.78 8.81
C ALA A 382 -22.67 -1.89 7.99
N LEU A 383 -22.97 -0.68 8.47
CA LEU A 383 -23.77 0.29 7.73
C LEU A 383 -23.18 0.59 6.35
N CYS A 384 -21.85 0.79 6.28
CA CYS A 384 -21.17 0.97 5.01
C CYS A 384 -21.27 -0.28 4.11
N MET A 385 -21.19 -1.49 4.66
CA MET A 385 -21.37 -2.73 3.89
C MET A 385 -22.78 -2.88 3.35
N ASP A 386 -23.81 -2.53 4.13
CA ASP A 386 -25.20 -2.52 3.69
C ASP A 386 -25.38 -1.54 2.53
N HIS A 387 -24.88 -0.30 2.66
CA HIS A 387 -24.91 0.67 1.56
C HIS A 387 -24.14 0.17 0.32
N CYS A 388 -23.01 -0.53 0.49
CA CYS A 388 -22.27 -1.11 -0.62
C CYS A 388 -23.06 -2.23 -1.31
N HIS A 389 -23.81 -3.03 -0.55
CA HIS A 389 -24.67 -4.09 -1.04
C HIS A 389 -25.82 -3.51 -1.87
N ASP A 390 -26.54 -2.55 -1.31
CA ASP A 390 -27.71 -1.92 -1.92
C ASP A 390 -27.38 -1.11 -3.18
N ALA A 391 -26.15 -0.59 -3.28
CA ALA A 391 -25.71 0.19 -4.44
C ALA A 391 -25.52 -0.67 -5.71
N GLU A 392 -25.41 -2.00 -5.59
CA GLU A 392 -25.31 -2.97 -6.70
C GLU A 392 -24.33 -2.57 -7.83
N LEU A 393 -23.23 -1.90 -7.48
CA LEU A 393 -22.29 -1.28 -8.43
C LEU A 393 -21.58 -2.27 -9.35
N THR A 394 -21.54 -3.54 -8.97
CA THR A 394 -20.86 -4.61 -9.71
C THR A 394 -21.67 -5.90 -9.57
N GLY A 395 -21.57 -6.81 -10.56
CA GLY A 395 -22.27 -8.10 -10.50
C GLY A 395 -21.77 -9.11 -9.44
N ASN A 396 -20.86 -8.70 -8.56
CA ASN A 396 -20.31 -9.52 -7.48
C ASN A 396 -20.05 -8.66 -6.23
N ASP A 397 -20.53 -9.09 -5.07
CA ASP A 397 -20.40 -8.38 -3.80
C ASP A 397 -18.99 -8.45 -3.16
N ASN A 398 -18.07 -9.28 -3.66
CA ASN A 398 -16.75 -9.47 -3.07
C ASN A 398 -15.89 -8.20 -3.00
N TRP A 399 -16.21 -7.14 -3.77
CA TRP A 399 -15.40 -5.93 -3.81
C TRP A 399 -15.36 -5.18 -2.48
N TYR A 400 -16.42 -5.26 -1.65
CA TYR A 400 -16.50 -4.60 -0.34
C TYR A 400 -16.26 -5.54 0.85
N LYS A 401 -16.30 -6.87 0.63
CA LYS A 401 -16.15 -7.89 1.69
C LYS A 401 -14.79 -7.89 2.38
N THR A 402 -13.77 -7.25 1.80
CA THR A 402 -12.49 -7.04 2.49
C THR A 402 -12.40 -5.65 3.09
N VAL A 403 -12.27 -5.61 4.41
CA VAL A 403 -11.98 -4.41 5.19
C VAL A 403 -10.47 -4.31 5.39
N VAL A 404 -9.88 -3.15 5.12
CA VAL A 404 -8.48 -2.85 5.40
C VAL A 404 -8.39 -1.78 6.47
N LEU A 405 -7.81 -2.14 7.61
CA LEU A 405 -7.58 -1.19 8.69
C LEU A 405 -6.39 -0.28 8.37
N ALA A 406 -6.52 1.00 8.68
CA ALA A 406 -5.48 2.01 8.48
C ALA A 406 -5.45 3.01 9.64
N GLY A 407 -4.30 3.68 9.84
CA GLY A 407 -4.12 4.68 10.89
C GLY A 407 -3.42 4.14 12.13
N GLY A 408 -3.05 5.06 13.04
CA GLY A 408 -2.24 4.72 14.22
C GLY A 408 -2.97 3.84 15.22
N THR A 409 -4.23 4.19 15.52
CA THR A 409 -5.06 3.43 16.47
C THR A 409 -5.49 2.07 15.90
N ALA A 410 -5.53 1.93 14.58
CA ALA A 410 -5.80 0.66 13.93
C ALA A 410 -4.72 -0.41 14.19
N CYS A 411 -3.56 -0.02 14.73
CA CYS A 411 -2.48 -0.94 15.11
C CYS A 411 -2.69 -1.59 16.49
N LEU A 412 -3.79 -1.28 17.20
CA LEU A 412 -4.10 -1.96 18.46
C LEU A 412 -4.23 -3.48 18.23
N PRO A 413 -3.49 -4.31 18.99
CA PRO A 413 -3.62 -5.76 18.89
C PRO A 413 -5.07 -6.21 19.11
N GLY A 414 -5.51 -7.22 18.35
CA GLY A 414 -6.85 -7.79 18.45
C GLY A 414 -7.96 -7.03 17.71
N LEU A 415 -7.73 -5.79 17.26
CA LEU A 415 -8.77 -4.97 16.62
C LEU A 415 -9.36 -5.62 15.37
N ALA A 416 -8.51 -6.17 14.49
CA ALA A 416 -8.97 -6.83 13.26
C ALA A 416 -9.86 -8.05 13.55
N ALA A 417 -9.41 -8.93 14.45
CA ALA A 417 -10.14 -10.14 14.82
C ALA A 417 -11.46 -9.83 15.52
N ARG A 418 -11.47 -8.85 16.44
CA ARG A 418 -12.71 -8.40 17.09
C ARG A 418 -13.69 -7.80 16.09
N LEU A 419 -13.23 -6.91 15.20
CA LEU A 419 -14.10 -6.30 14.19
C LEU A 419 -14.68 -7.36 13.26
N GLU A 420 -13.87 -8.34 12.81
CA GLU A 420 -14.35 -9.44 11.98
C GLU A 420 -15.45 -10.24 12.69
N LYS A 421 -15.24 -10.64 13.96
CA LYS A 421 -16.24 -11.33 14.79
C LYS A 421 -17.55 -10.55 14.89
N GLU A 422 -17.47 -9.25 15.17
CA GLU A 422 -18.66 -8.39 15.31
C GLU A 422 -19.43 -8.26 13.99
N LEU A 423 -18.74 -8.14 12.86
CA LEU A 423 -19.39 -8.06 11.54
C LEU A 423 -20.15 -9.34 11.18
N TYR A 424 -19.60 -10.51 11.49
CA TYR A 424 -20.32 -11.78 11.34
C TYR A 424 -21.55 -11.89 12.25
N GLY A 425 -21.53 -11.26 13.43
CA GLY A 425 -22.67 -11.25 14.35
C GLY A 425 -23.75 -10.24 13.99
N LEU A 426 -23.39 -9.12 13.33
CA LEU A 426 -24.31 -8.02 13.05
C LEU A 426 -24.99 -8.14 11.67
N LEU A 427 -24.28 -8.66 10.67
CA LEU A 427 -24.74 -8.68 9.27
C LEU A 427 -25.37 -10.02 8.89
N PRO A 428 -26.38 -10.03 7.99
CA PRO A 428 -27.00 -11.26 7.49
C PRO A 428 -25.98 -12.12 6.71
N PRO A 429 -26.15 -13.46 6.64
CA PRO A 429 -25.23 -14.36 5.95
C PRO A 429 -24.94 -14.02 4.49
N SER A 430 -25.91 -13.40 3.78
CA SER A 430 -25.74 -12.94 2.39
C SER A 430 -24.61 -11.90 2.26
N ILE A 431 -24.47 -11.02 3.24
CA ILE A 431 -23.46 -9.95 3.27
C ILE A 431 -22.20 -10.43 4.01
N SER A 432 -22.37 -11.14 5.13
CA SER A 432 -21.26 -11.50 6.01
C SER A 432 -20.38 -12.64 5.50
N SER A 433 -20.91 -13.53 4.66
CA SER A 433 -20.15 -14.65 4.10
C SER A 433 -18.95 -14.17 3.28
N GLY A 434 -17.74 -14.53 3.74
CA GLY A 434 -16.48 -14.18 3.10
C GLY A 434 -15.86 -12.85 3.57
N ILE A 435 -16.43 -12.20 4.60
CA ILE A 435 -15.81 -11.02 5.21
C ILE A 435 -14.42 -11.35 5.74
N ARG A 436 -13.48 -10.45 5.45
CA ARG A 436 -12.10 -10.49 5.91
C ARG A 436 -11.69 -9.11 6.40
N VAL A 437 -11.14 -9.01 7.61
CA VAL A 437 -10.57 -7.77 8.14
C VAL A 437 -9.05 -7.88 8.19
N LEU A 438 -8.37 -7.06 7.39
CA LEU A 438 -6.92 -7.02 7.32
C LEU A 438 -6.37 -5.94 8.27
N PRO A 439 -5.43 -6.26 9.15
CA PRO A 439 -4.73 -5.24 9.93
C PRO A 439 -3.87 -4.35 9.01
N PRO A 440 -3.39 -3.19 9.49
CA PRO A 440 -2.53 -2.33 8.69
C PRO A 440 -1.23 -3.08 8.30
N PRO A 441 -0.98 -3.39 7.02
CA PRO A 441 0.09 -4.30 6.60
C PRO A 441 1.49 -3.80 6.94
N TYR A 442 1.64 -2.47 7.04
CA TYR A 442 2.90 -1.82 7.45
C TYR A 442 2.67 -0.92 8.67
N GLY A 443 1.76 -1.34 9.56
CA GLY A 443 1.41 -0.61 10.76
C GLY A 443 0.98 0.83 10.45
N THR A 444 1.49 1.78 11.23
CA THR A 444 1.15 3.20 11.05
C THR A 444 1.59 3.75 9.70
N ASP A 445 2.58 3.14 9.03
CA ASP A 445 3.18 3.66 7.80
C ASP A 445 2.52 3.11 6.52
N SER A 446 1.41 2.36 6.64
CA SER A 446 0.71 1.71 5.50
C SER A 446 0.41 2.65 4.33
N ALA A 447 -0.10 3.87 4.56
CA ALA A 447 -0.33 4.83 3.48
C ALA A 447 0.97 5.32 2.81
N TRP A 448 2.04 5.51 3.59
CA TRP A 448 3.36 5.85 3.05
C TRP A 448 3.92 4.72 2.18
N TYR A 449 3.74 3.46 2.59
CA TYR A 449 4.09 2.30 1.77
C TYR A 449 3.24 2.19 0.49
N GLY A 450 1.96 2.52 0.53
CA GLY A 450 1.14 2.63 -0.68
C GLY A 450 1.70 3.65 -1.67
N ALA A 451 2.15 4.80 -1.18
CA ALA A 451 2.81 5.82 -2.01
C ALA A 451 4.17 5.33 -2.55
N LYS A 452 4.91 4.54 -1.76
CA LYS A 452 6.13 3.86 -2.19
C LYS A 452 5.87 2.89 -3.35
N LEU A 453 4.80 2.09 -3.31
CA LEU A 453 4.44 1.20 -4.41
C LEU A 453 4.19 1.99 -5.70
N VAL A 454 3.37 3.04 -5.63
CA VAL A 454 3.02 3.87 -6.79
C VAL A 454 4.25 4.58 -7.37
N SER A 455 5.11 5.14 -6.51
CA SER A 455 6.31 5.89 -6.95
C SER A 455 7.45 5.02 -7.48
N ASN A 456 7.36 3.69 -7.35
CA ASN A 456 8.33 2.75 -7.89
C ASN A 456 7.83 1.96 -9.11
N LEU A 457 6.60 2.23 -9.58
CA LEU A 457 6.07 1.62 -10.81
C LEU A 457 6.93 1.91 -12.02
N SER A 458 7.03 0.95 -12.95
CA SER A 458 7.77 1.08 -14.21
C SER A 458 7.32 2.27 -15.07
N THR A 459 6.09 2.76 -14.87
CA THR A 459 5.48 3.88 -15.59
C THR A 459 5.48 5.20 -14.80
N PHE A 460 6.01 5.20 -13.58
CA PHE A 460 6.14 6.42 -12.78
C PHE A 460 7.28 7.30 -13.33
N PRO A 461 7.13 8.65 -13.39
CA PRO A 461 6.01 9.48 -12.92
C PRO A 461 4.85 9.65 -13.93
N ARG A 462 5.01 9.18 -15.17
CA ARG A 462 4.16 9.55 -16.31
C ARG A 462 2.67 9.23 -16.12
N SER A 463 2.33 8.07 -15.57
CA SER A 463 0.94 7.63 -15.44
C SER A 463 0.22 8.16 -14.20
N TRP A 464 0.94 8.65 -13.20
CA TRP A 464 0.37 9.00 -11.89
C TRP A 464 0.53 10.46 -11.49
N CYS A 465 1.49 11.18 -12.09
CA CYS A 465 1.77 12.55 -11.71
C CYS A 465 1.10 13.56 -12.63
N MET A 466 0.63 14.65 -12.03
CA MET A 466 0.30 15.89 -12.71
C MET A 466 1.59 16.69 -12.95
N THR A 467 1.79 17.22 -14.14
CA THR A 467 2.86 18.18 -14.45
C THR A 467 2.37 19.62 -14.37
N ARG A 468 3.29 20.57 -14.19
CA ARG A 468 2.96 22.01 -14.18
C ARG A 468 2.23 22.44 -15.46
N LYS A 469 2.63 21.89 -16.62
CA LYS A 469 1.98 22.15 -17.91
C LYS A 469 0.54 21.66 -17.89
N GLN A 470 0.29 20.41 -17.49
CA GLN A 470 -1.08 19.85 -17.43
C GLN A 470 -1.96 20.64 -16.44
N PHE A 471 -1.43 20.97 -15.26
CA PHE A 471 -2.16 21.74 -14.26
C PHE A 471 -2.60 23.11 -14.79
N ARG A 472 -1.71 23.86 -15.44
CA ARG A 472 -2.06 25.16 -16.05
C ARG A 472 -3.16 25.05 -17.12
N HIS A 473 -3.14 24.01 -17.95
CA HIS A 473 -4.19 23.79 -18.95
C HIS A 473 -5.53 23.45 -18.30
N TRP A 474 -5.52 22.61 -17.28
CA TRP A 474 -6.71 22.23 -16.54
C TRP A 474 -7.34 23.41 -15.78
N SER A 475 -6.52 24.23 -15.12
CA SER A 475 -6.99 25.45 -14.44
C SER A 475 -7.59 26.48 -15.42
N LYS A 476 -7.03 26.62 -16.63
CA LYS A 476 -7.61 27.50 -17.66
C LYS A 476 -8.96 27.02 -18.17
N ARG A 477 -9.15 25.71 -18.37
CA ARG A 477 -10.44 25.14 -18.80
C ARG A 477 -11.54 25.37 -17.77
N LYS A 478 -11.22 25.44 -16.48
CA LYS A 478 -12.17 25.78 -15.41
C LYS A 478 -12.60 27.26 -15.36
N LEU A 479 -11.86 28.17 -16.00
CA LEU A 479 -12.22 29.60 -16.03
C LEU A 479 -13.16 29.94 -17.19
N ILE A 480 -13.33 29.00 -18.13
CA ILE A 480 -14.13 29.15 -19.35
C ILE A 480 -15.54 28.55 -19.17
N TRP A 481 -15.75 27.83 -18.06
CA TRP A 481 -17.00 27.21 -17.63
C TRP A 481 -17.29 27.65 -16.20
#